data_AF-A0A660YZT7-F1
#
_entry.id   AF-A0A660YZT7-F1
#
_cell.length_a   1.000
_cell.length_b   1.000
_cell.length_c   1.000
_cell.angle_alpha   90.00
_cell.angle_beta   90.00
_cell.angle_gamma   90.00
#
_symmetry.space_group_name_H-M   'P 1'
#
loop_
_entity.id
_entity.type
_entity.pdbx_description
1 polymer ?
#
loop_
_entity_poly.entity_id
_entity_poly.type
_entity_poly.pdbx_seq_one_letter_code
_entity_poly.pdbx_strand_id
1 'polypeptide(L)'
;LVIDIGGGSTELIFGNGSEIIFKHSYPIGSVIATENYLMHSPPLPDEMEKLEFKLQEIFEQLIEKSKPEKVIAIAGTPTTLACMVNGLKEFEESVIDGSNLTAVDLQNLISEIKVLLPEQIKKYYGNVLSGREDIILGGAIILKKIMGIIHVDEVTVSSRGIRYGAIINYLKDNLLG
;
A
#
# COMPACT_ATOMS: atom_id res chain seq x y z
N LEU A 1 -3.87 12.97 0.53
CA LEU A 1 -2.56 12.29 0.62
C LEU A 1 -2.49 11.26 -0.51
N VAL A 2 -1.36 11.19 -1.20
CA VAL A 2 -1.06 10.11 -2.15
C VAL A 2 0.02 9.23 -1.55
N ILE A 3 -0.19 7.92 -1.62
CA ILE A 3 0.72 6.86 -1.18
C ILE A 3 1.13 6.05 -2.41
N ASP A 4 2.41 6.07 -2.76
CA ASP A 4 2.99 5.24 -3.81
C ASP A 4 3.90 4.20 -3.16
N ILE A 5 3.57 2.91 -3.28
CA ILE A 5 4.37 1.83 -2.70
C ILE A 5 5.03 1.05 -3.83
N GLY A 6 6.30 1.38 -4.06
CA GLY A 6 7.19 0.65 -4.95
C GLY A 6 7.86 -0.55 -4.26
N GLY A 7 8.79 -1.18 -4.97
CA GLY A 7 9.62 -2.25 -4.41
C GLY A 7 10.71 -1.71 -3.46
N GLY A 8 11.39 -0.64 -3.87
CA GLY A 8 12.52 -0.06 -3.14
C GLY A 8 12.16 1.03 -2.13
N SER A 9 11.07 1.74 -2.36
CA SER A 9 10.68 2.93 -1.60
C SER A 9 9.18 3.08 -1.50
N THR A 10 8.77 3.98 -0.62
CA THR A 10 7.39 4.46 -0.50
C THR A 10 7.39 5.98 -0.55
N GLU A 11 6.69 6.57 -1.52
CA GLU A 11 6.55 8.01 -1.65
C GLU A 11 5.22 8.48 -1.05
N LEU A 12 5.30 9.53 -0.22
CA LEU A 12 4.14 10.18 0.36
C LEU A 12 4.08 11.63 -0.11
N ILE A 13 2.94 12.00 -0.70
CA ILE A 13 2.71 13.33 -1.27
C ILE A 13 1.42 13.90 -0.70
N PHE A 14 1.52 14.99 0.03
CA PHE A 14 0.38 15.68 0.62
C PHE A 14 0.18 17.05 -0.02
N GLY A 15 -1.07 17.40 -0.24
CA GLY A 15 -1.47 18.62 -0.92
C GLY A 15 -2.97 18.84 -0.80
N ASN A 16 -3.44 19.97 -1.32
CA ASN A 16 -4.82 20.45 -1.22
C ASN A 16 -5.49 20.62 -2.60
N GLY A 17 -5.03 19.90 -3.62
CA GLY A 17 -5.49 20.02 -5.01
C GLY A 17 -4.81 21.16 -5.77
N SER A 18 -4.57 22.33 -5.16
CA SER A 18 -3.85 23.42 -5.81
C SER A 18 -2.33 23.30 -5.73
N GLU A 19 -1.81 22.81 -4.60
CA GLU A 19 -0.38 22.77 -4.33
C GLU A 19 0.04 21.50 -3.59
N ILE A 20 1.33 21.19 -3.66
CA ILE A 20 1.98 20.15 -2.85
C ILE A 20 2.53 20.82 -1.59
N ILE A 21 2.01 20.41 -0.44
CA ILE A 21 2.39 20.91 0.89
C ILE A 21 3.65 20.17 1.37
N PHE A 22 3.68 18.84 1.24
CA PHE A 22 4.88 18.07 1.50
C PHE A 22 5.01 16.89 0.55
N LYS A 23 6.27 16.50 0.35
CA LYS A 23 6.64 15.28 -0.36
C LYS A 23 7.83 14.65 0.32
N HIS A 24 7.79 13.34 0.52
CA HIS A 24 8.91 12.58 1.03
C HIS A 24 8.97 11.19 0.38
N SER A 25 10.18 10.70 0.13
CA SER A 25 10.43 9.31 -0.32
C SER A 25 11.11 8.60 0.84
N TYR A 26 10.43 7.59 1.38
CA TYR A 26 10.94 6.75 2.44
C TYR A 26 11.64 5.53 1.83
N PRO A 27 12.85 5.17 2.28
CA PRO A 27 13.66 4.09 1.70
C PRO A 27 13.16 2.71 2.15
N ILE A 28 11.85 2.47 2.06
CA ILE A 28 11.22 1.19 2.36
C ILE A 28 10.05 0.96 1.39
N GLY A 29 10.16 -0.06 0.56
CA GLY A 29 9.09 -0.58 -0.29
C GLY A 29 8.85 -2.06 -0.01
N SER A 30 8.00 -2.70 -0.81
CA SER A 30 7.60 -4.10 -0.59
C SER A 30 8.78 -5.10 -0.64
N VAL A 31 9.75 -4.88 -1.54
CA VAL A 31 10.96 -5.71 -1.66
C VAL A 31 11.84 -5.51 -0.43
N ILE A 32 12.16 -4.25 -0.09
CA ILE A 32 13.04 -3.92 1.04
C ILE A 32 12.45 -4.38 2.38
N ALA A 33 11.14 -4.24 2.57
CA ALA A 33 10.47 -4.74 3.76
C ALA A 33 10.57 -6.26 3.87
N THR A 34 10.42 -6.97 2.75
CA THR A 34 10.48 -8.43 2.73
C THR A 34 11.90 -8.93 2.95
N GLU A 35 12.87 -8.50 2.12
CA GLU A 35 14.25 -8.99 2.17
C GLU A 35 14.96 -8.70 3.50
N ASN A 36 14.67 -7.56 4.13
CA ASN A 36 15.37 -7.16 5.36
C ASN A 36 14.66 -7.59 6.65
N TYR A 37 13.35 -7.86 6.62
CA TYR A 37 12.58 -8.12 7.84
C TYR A 37 11.80 -9.43 7.83
N LEU A 38 11.36 -9.93 6.67
CA LEU A 38 10.56 -11.15 6.54
C LEU A 38 11.40 -12.26 5.90
N MET A 39 12.47 -12.68 6.59
CA MET A 39 13.48 -13.57 6.01
C MET A 39 13.02 -15.03 5.92
N HIS A 40 12.01 -15.41 6.71
CA HIS A 40 11.41 -16.75 6.64
C HIS A 40 10.15 -16.77 5.76
N SER A 41 9.86 -17.96 5.23
CA SER A 41 8.67 -18.20 4.41
C SER A 41 7.92 -19.44 4.92
N PRO A 42 6.76 -19.29 5.56
CA PRO A 42 6.14 -18.03 6.00
C PRO A 42 6.97 -17.29 7.08
N PRO A 43 6.80 -15.97 7.26
CA PRO A 43 7.58 -15.20 8.23
C PRO A 43 7.26 -15.59 9.68
N LEU A 44 8.25 -15.40 10.55
CA LEU A 44 8.09 -15.61 11.99
C LEU A 44 7.32 -14.44 12.65
N PRO A 45 6.64 -14.65 13.79
CA PRO A 45 5.99 -13.56 14.52
C PRO A 45 6.93 -12.39 14.85
N ASP A 46 8.11 -12.67 15.38
CA ASP A 46 9.12 -11.65 15.74
C ASP A 46 9.61 -10.84 14.52
N GLU A 47 9.59 -11.42 13.32
CA GLU A 47 9.95 -10.73 12.07
C GLU A 47 8.90 -9.68 11.69
N MET A 48 7.62 -10.04 11.82
CA MET A 48 6.52 -9.11 11.61
C MET A 48 6.54 -7.97 12.63
N GLU A 49 6.78 -8.28 13.91
CA GLU A 49 6.88 -7.27 14.97
C GLU A 49 8.04 -6.29 14.70
N LYS A 50 9.20 -6.80 14.27
CA LYS A 50 10.34 -5.96 13.88
C LYS A 50 10.03 -5.05 12.71
N LEU A 51 9.36 -5.56 11.67
CA LEU A 51 8.93 -4.73 10.54
C LEU A 51 7.96 -3.65 11.01
N GLU A 52 6.96 -4.01 11.82
CA GLU A 52 5.99 -3.05 12.33
C GLU A 52 6.63 -1.95 13.19
N PHE A 53 7.58 -2.30 14.05
CA PHE A 53 8.35 -1.35 14.85
C PHE A 53 9.18 -0.43 13.95
N LYS A 54 9.86 -0.98 12.95
CA LYS A 54 10.65 -0.17 12.02
C LYS A 54 9.78 0.81 11.24
N LEU A 55 8.64 0.36 10.74
CA LEU A 55 7.72 1.23 10.01
C LEU A 55 7.18 2.35 10.90
N GLN A 56 6.94 2.08 12.19
CA GLN A 56 6.58 3.11 13.16
C GLN A 56 7.67 4.20 13.26
N GLU A 57 8.94 3.83 13.37
CA GLU A 57 10.05 4.80 13.39
C GLU A 57 10.17 5.59 12.08
N ILE A 58 10.08 4.90 10.93
CA ILE A 58 10.24 5.53 9.61
C ILE A 58 9.15 6.58 9.37
N PHE A 59 7.93 6.27 9.78
CA PHE A 59 6.75 7.09 9.51
C PHE A 59 6.32 7.98 10.67
N GLU A 60 7.05 8.02 11.79
CA GLU A 60 6.72 8.81 12.98
C GLU A 60 6.43 10.28 12.65
N GLN A 61 7.23 10.87 11.76
CA GLN A 61 7.08 12.27 11.33
C GLN A 61 5.82 12.55 10.50
N LEU A 62 5.06 11.53 10.08
CA LEU A 62 3.77 11.71 9.40
C LEU A 62 2.66 12.16 10.36
N ILE A 63 2.75 11.76 11.64
CA ILE A 63 1.72 12.03 12.65
C ILE A 63 1.45 13.54 12.77
N GLU A 64 2.51 14.35 12.70
CA GLU A 64 2.42 15.80 12.85
C GLU A 64 1.97 16.53 11.58
N LYS A 65 2.02 15.86 10.42
CA LYS A 65 1.98 16.55 9.11
C LYS A 65 0.72 16.29 8.29
N SER A 66 -0.15 15.36 8.68
CA SER A 66 -1.32 15.04 7.85
C SER A 66 -2.53 14.52 8.63
N LYS A 67 -3.63 15.28 8.56
CA LYS A 67 -5.01 14.76 8.70
C LYS A 67 -5.66 14.82 7.31
N PRO A 68 -5.37 13.88 6.41
CA PRO A 68 -5.88 13.96 5.04
C PRO A 68 -7.38 13.64 5.02
N GLU A 69 -8.16 14.48 4.33
CA GLU A 69 -9.59 14.18 4.07
C GLU A 69 -9.77 13.04 3.07
N LYS A 70 -8.84 12.92 2.10
CA LYS A 70 -8.80 11.84 1.12
C LYS A 70 -7.41 11.24 1.03
N VAL A 71 -7.34 9.91 0.93
CA VAL A 71 -6.10 9.15 0.75
C VAL A 71 -6.21 8.29 -0.49
N ILE A 72 -5.24 8.43 -1.40
CA ILE A 72 -5.18 7.69 -2.65
C ILE A 72 -3.91 6.83 -2.63
N ALA A 73 -4.05 5.54 -2.89
CA ALA A 73 -2.96 4.59 -2.98
C ALA A 73 -2.74 4.16 -4.44
N ILE A 74 -1.50 4.25 -4.91
CA ILE A 74 -1.14 4.00 -6.32
C ILE A 74 -0.02 2.96 -6.43
N ALA A 75 0.24 2.54 -7.67
CA ALA A 75 1.24 1.55 -8.08
C ALA A 75 0.85 0.09 -7.77
N GLY A 76 1.83 -0.82 -7.97
CA GLY A 76 1.60 -2.25 -8.06
C GLY A 76 1.10 -2.88 -6.76
N THR A 77 1.55 -2.41 -5.59
CA THR A 77 1.14 -2.99 -4.30
C THR A 77 -0.34 -2.72 -4.02
N PRO A 78 -0.83 -1.46 -3.94
CA PRO A 78 -2.25 -1.20 -3.66
C PRO A 78 -3.20 -1.81 -4.69
N THR A 79 -2.86 -1.75 -5.98
CA THR A 79 -3.67 -2.35 -7.05
C THR A 79 -3.77 -3.87 -6.94
N THR A 80 -2.68 -4.54 -6.58
CA THR A 80 -2.69 -6.00 -6.35
C THR A 80 -3.51 -6.35 -5.12
N LEU A 81 -3.35 -5.62 -4.02
CA LEU A 81 -4.15 -5.83 -2.80
C LEU A 81 -5.65 -5.63 -3.06
N ALA A 82 -6.02 -4.61 -3.83
CA ALA A 82 -7.40 -4.40 -4.24
C ALA A 82 -7.94 -5.54 -5.09
N CYS A 83 -7.16 -6.10 -6.02
CA CYS A 83 -7.55 -7.30 -6.76
C CYS A 83 -7.82 -8.48 -5.82
N MET A 84 -6.93 -8.70 -4.85
CA MET A 84 -7.05 -9.80 -3.88
C MET A 84 -8.31 -9.67 -3.04
N VAL A 85 -8.59 -8.47 -2.52
CA VAL A 85 -9.79 -8.18 -1.71
C VAL A 85 -11.07 -8.33 -2.54
N ASN A 86 -11.06 -7.93 -3.82
CA ASN A 86 -12.19 -8.09 -4.73
C ASN A 86 -12.29 -9.50 -5.34
N GLY A 87 -11.42 -10.44 -4.94
CA GLY A 87 -11.44 -11.83 -5.42
C GLY A 87 -11.03 -11.99 -6.89
N LEU A 88 -10.43 -10.98 -7.51
CA LEU A 88 -10.01 -11.01 -8.91
C LEU A 88 -8.74 -11.86 -9.08
N LYS A 89 -8.71 -12.68 -10.13
CA LYS A 89 -7.52 -13.48 -10.52
C LYS A 89 -6.67 -12.80 -11.57
N GLU A 90 -7.23 -11.84 -12.28
CA GLU A 90 -6.60 -11.01 -13.30
C GLU A 90 -6.89 -9.55 -12.98
N PHE A 91 -6.04 -8.64 -13.44
CA PHE A 91 -6.24 -7.21 -13.22
C PHE A 91 -7.39 -6.69 -14.10
N GLU A 92 -8.41 -6.11 -13.48
CA GLU A 92 -9.53 -5.45 -14.16
C GLU A 92 -9.61 -3.98 -13.75
N GLU A 93 -9.12 -3.08 -14.62
CA GLU A 93 -9.02 -1.66 -14.31
C GLU A 93 -10.35 -1.02 -13.89
N SER A 94 -11.46 -1.37 -14.54
CA SER A 94 -12.79 -0.84 -14.23
C SER A 94 -13.32 -1.23 -12.85
N VAL A 95 -12.75 -2.26 -12.23
CA VAL A 95 -13.10 -2.69 -10.86
C VAL A 95 -12.16 -2.06 -9.85
N ILE A 96 -10.87 -1.89 -10.21
CA ILE A 96 -9.82 -1.47 -9.28
C ILE A 96 -9.68 0.05 -9.18
N ASP A 97 -9.79 0.78 -10.29
CA ASP A 97 -9.68 2.24 -10.29
C ASP A 97 -10.87 2.85 -9.54
N GLY A 98 -10.58 3.60 -8.47
CA GLY A 98 -11.60 4.17 -7.59
C GLY A 98 -12.15 3.21 -6.54
N SER A 99 -11.70 1.96 -6.48
CA SER A 99 -12.08 1.03 -5.40
C SER A 99 -11.50 1.47 -4.05
N ASN A 100 -12.14 1.07 -2.96
CA ASN A 100 -11.62 1.30 -1.61
C ASN A 100 -10.96 0.04 -1.05
N LEU A 101 -9.84 0.23 -0.35
CA LEU A 101 -9.22 -0.75 0.54
C LEU A 101 -9.38 -0.26 1.97
N THR A 102 -10.03 -1.06 2.82
CA THR A 102 -10.18 -0.72 4.24
C THR A 102 -9.04 -1.31 5.08
N ALA A 103 -8.81 -0.72 6.26
CA ALA A 103 -7.89 -1.25 7.26
C ALA A 103 -8.28 -2.68 7.69
N VAL A 104 -9.58 -2.98 7.68
CA VAL A 104 -10.13 -4.31 7.98
C VAL A 104 -9.81 -5.30 6.85
N ASP A 105 -9.95 -4.90 5.59
CA ASP A 105 -9.59 -5.75 4.45
C ASP A 105 -8.12 -6.12 4.50
N LEU A 106 -7.25 -5.13 4.75
CA LEU A 106 -5.81 -5.36 4.90
C LEU A 106 -5.50 -6.25 6.11
N GLN A 107 -6.16 -6.05 7.25
CA GLN A 107 -5.98 -6.89 8.43
C GLN A 107 -6.35 -8.36 8.14
N ASN A 108 -7.50 -8.58 7.49
CA ASN A 108 -7.97 -9.91 7.14
C ASN A 108 -7.02 -10.58 6.15
N LEU A 109 -6.65 -9.86 5.08
CA LEU A 109 -5.75 -10.36 4.06
C LEU A 109 -4.37 -10.70 4.62
N ILE A 110 -3.79 -9.83 5.46
CA ILE A 110 -2.52 -10.10 6.15
C ILE A 110 -2.63 -11.34 7.05
N SER A 111 -3.75 -11.48 7.78
CA SER A 111 -3.96 -12.62 8.66
C SER A 111 -4.06 -13.94 7.90
N GLU A 112 -4.64 -13.90 6.69
CA GLU A 112 -4.74 -15.04 5.79
C GLU A 112 -3.39 -15.41 5.17
N ILE A 113 -2.67 -14.45 4.58
CA ILE A 113 -1.48 -14.76 3.78
C ILE A 113 -0.20 -14.93 4.60
N LYS A 114 -0.14 -14.42 5.84
CA LYS A 114 1.06 -14.52 6.69
C LYS A 114 1.44 -15.96 7.08
N VAL A 115 0.52 -16.91 6.92
CA VAL A 115 0.75 -18.34 7.23
C VAL A 115 0.98 -19.19 5.98
N LEU A 116 1.03 -18.56 4.80
CA LEU A 116 1.14 -19.22 3.51
C LEU A 116 2.53 -19.02 2.91
N LEU A 117 2.97 -20.01 2.13
CA LEU A 117 4.13 -19.90 1.25
C LEU A 117 3.75 -19.10 -0.01
N PRO A 118 4.68 -18.34 -0.63
CA PRO A 118 4.44 -17.55 -1.84
C PRO A 118 3.71 -18.30 -2.94
N GLU A 119 4.08 -19.55 -3.21
CA GLU A 119 3.42 -20.38 -4.22
C GLU A 119 1.96 -20.71 -3.87
N GLN A 120 1.63 -20.81 -2.58
CA GLN A 120 0.26 -21.01 -2.12
C GLN A 120 -0.56 -19.73 -2.27
N ILE A 121 0.01 -18.58 -1.93
CA ILE A 121 -0.62 -17.27 -2.12
C ILE A 121 -0.91 -17.07 -3.62
N LYS A 122 0.07 -17.30 -4.49
CA LYS A 122 -0.09 -17.22 -5.95
C LYS A 122 -1.15 -18.18 -6.47
N LYS A 123 -1.14 -19.43 -6.00
CA LYS A 123 -2.14 -20.43 -6.41
C LYS A 123 -3.55 -19.99 -6.02
N TYR A 124 -3.71 -19.40 -4.84
CA TYR A 124 -5.01 -18.95 -4.37
C TYR A 124 -5.48 -17.70 -5.11
N TYR A 125 -4.64 -16.68 -5.27
CA TYR A 125 -5.03 -15.37 -5.84
C TYR A 125 -4.82 -15.22 -7.34
N GLY A 126 -4.11 -16.13 -8.00
CA GLY A 126 -3.95 -16.12 -9.46
C GLY A 126 -2.90 -15.13 -9.96
N ASN A 127 -3.07 -14.69 -11.22
CA ASN A 127 -2.05 -13.97 -11.96
C ASN A 127 -1.82 -12.53 -11.51
N VAL A 128 -2.76 -11.94 -10.74
CA VAL A 128 -2.59 -10.63 -10.10
C VAL A 128 -1.34 -10.54 -9.22
N LEU A 129 -0.86 -11.68 -8.70
CA LEU A 129 0.36 -11.77 -7.89
C LEU A 129 1.62 -12.06 -8.69
N SER A 130 1.58 -12.26 -10.00
CA SER A 130 2.76 -12.69 -10.77
C SER A 130 3.96 -11.75 -10.59
N GLY A 131 5.03 -12.26 -10.00
CA GLY A 131 6.25 -11.51 -9.68
C GLY A 131 6.15 -10.68 -8.39
N ARG A 132 5.14 -10.95 -7.56
CA ARG A 132 4.89 -10.25 -6.28
C ARG A 132 4.52 -11.21 -5.16
N GLU A 133 4.40 -12.51 -5.43
CA GLU A 133 3.93 -13.51 -4.49
C GLU A 133 4.76 -13.60 -3.19
N ASP A 134 6.04 -13.25 -3.26
CA ASP A 134 7.00 -13.22 -2.17
C ASP A 134 6.98 -11.90 -1.38
N ILE A 135 6.68 -10.78 -2.05
CA ILE A 135 6.80 -9.42 -1.48
C ILE A 135 5.47 -8.77 -1.08
N ILE A 136 4.33 -9.35 -1.48
CA ILE A 136 3.01 -8.71 -1.27
C ILE A 136 2.66 -8.52 0.20
N LEU A 137 3.08 -9.44 1.07
CA LEU A 137 2.86 -9.34 2.51
C LEU A 137 3.58 -8.11 3.10
N GLY A 138 4.84 -7.89 2.74
CA GLY A 138 5.59 -6.70 3.14
C GLY A 138 4.90 -5.41 2.69
N GLY A 139 4.41 -5.38 1.43
CA GLY A 139 3.62 -4.28 0.90
C GLY A 139 2.32 -4.01 1.64
N ALA A 140 1.58 -5.06 2.01
CA ALA A 140 0.34 -4.96 2.79
C ALA A 140 0.58 -4.39 4.19
N ILE A 141 1.64 -4.82 4.87
CA ILE A 141 2.03 -4.33 6.19
C ILE A 141 2.41 -2.85 6.13
N ILE A 142 3.14 -2.42 5.10
CA ILE A 142 3.47 -1.00 4.86
C ILE A 142 2.19 -0.16 4.75
N LEU A 143 1.28 -0.54 3.84
CA LEU A 143 0.06 0.23 3.60
C LEU A 143 -0.78 0.35 4.87
N LYS A 144 -1.01 -0.78 5.55
CA LYS A 144 -1.77 -0.83 6.79
C LYS A 144 -1.13 0.01 7.90
N LYS A 145 0.20 0.00 8.02
CA LYS A 145 0.90 0.82 9.03
C LYS A 145 0.72 2.31 8.74
N ILE A 146 0.88 2.73 7.47
CA ILE A 146 0.66 4.12 7.07
C ILE A 146 -0.76 4.56 7.42
N MET A 147 -1.78 3.75 7.08
CA MET A 147 -3.19 4.02 7.41
C MET A 147 -3.40 4.20 8.93
N GLY A 148 -2.82 3.33 9.75
CA GLY A 148 -2.90 3.43 11.21
C GLY A 148 -2.24 4.69 11.77
N ILE A 149 -1.10 5.11 11.20
CA ILE A 149 -0.36 6.32 11.62
C ILE A 149 -1.11 7.60 11.29
N ILE A 150 -1.78 7.66 10.13
CA ILE A 150 -2.56 8.84 9.70
C ILE A 150 -4.03 8.78 10.14
N HIS A 151 -4.41 7.74 10.89
CA HIS A 151 -5.75 7.52 11.42
C HIS A 151 -6.86 7.51 10.36
N VAL A 152 -6.67 6.74 9.29
CA VAL A 152 -7.70 6.52 8.26
C VAL A 152 -8.10 5.06 8.19
N ASP A 153 -9.40 4.83 8.01
CA ASP A 153 -9.96 3.47 7.94
C ASP A 153 -10.01 2.94 6.50
N GLU A 154 -9.91 3.80 5.50
CA GLU A 154 -9.92 3.43 4.09
C GLU A 154 -8.99 4.30 3.22
N VAL A 155 -8.56 3.72 2.10
CA VAL A 155 -7.85 4.42 1.02
C VAL A 155 -8.48 4.07 -0.31
N THR A 156 -8.55 5.04 -1.22
CA THR A 156 -8.98 4.82 -2.60
C THR A 156 -7.80 4.36 -3.45
N VAL A 157 -7.95 3.27 -4.19
CA VAL A 157 -6.93 2.75 -5.10
C VAL A 157 -7.10 3.38 -6.46
N SER A 158 -5.98 3.77 -7.09
CA SER A 158 -5.96 4.27 -8.46
C SER A 158 -4.95 3.48 -9.29
N SER A 159 -5.42 2.92 -10.41
CA SER A 159 -4.57 2.19 -11.37
C SER A 159 -3.72 3.11 -12.22
N ARG A 160 -4.14 4.38 -12.33
CA ARG A 160 -3.48 5.39 -13.14
C ARG A 160 -2.14 5.67 -12.48
N GLY A 161 -1.05 5.21 -13.10
CA GLY A 161 0.30 5.56 -12.67
C GLY A 161 0.49 7.06 -12.84
N ILE A 162 0.63 7.79 -11.75
CA ILE A 162 0.53 9.23 -11.81
C ILE A 162 1.93 9.86 -11.83
N ARG A 163 2.36 10.35 -12.99
CA ARG A 163 3.50 11.29 -13.08
C ARG A 163 3.16 12.53 -12.23
N TYR A 164 4.14 13.16 -11.57
CA TYR A 164 3.90 14.28 -10.64
C TYR A 164 2.92 15.36 -11.12
N GLY A 165 3.00 15.80 -12.38
CA GLY A 165 2.06 16.78 -12.93
C GLY A 165 0.62 16.26 -13.06
N ALA A 166 0.46 14.96 -13.30
CA ALA A 166 -0.82 14.29 -13.27
C ALA A 166 -1.34 14.08 -11.83
N ILE A 167 -0.49 14.07 -10.79
CA ILE A 167 -0.94 13.96 -9.38
C ILE A 167 -1.67 15.24 -8.99
N ILE A 168 -1.08 16.39 -9.34
CA ILE A 168 -1.71 17.68 -9.11
C ILE A 168 -3.04 17.75 -9.86
N ASN A 169 -3.09 17.36 -11.14
CA ASN A 169 -4.33 17.37 -11.91
C ASN A 169 -5.37 16.38 -11.36
N TYR A 170 -4.96 15.15 -11.02
CA TYR A 170 -5.84 14.15 -10.42
C TYR A 170 -6.42 14.62 -9.08
N LEU A 171 -5.60 15.25 -8.23
CA LEU A 171 -6.07 15.84 -6.98
C LEU A 171 -7.05 16.99 -7.24
N LYS A 172 -6.83 17.83 -8.27
CA LYS A 172 -7.82 18.87 -8.66
C LYS A 172 -9.15 18.26 -9.08
N ASP A 173 -9.10 17.28 -9.98
CA ASP A 173 -10.29 16.71 -10.61
C ASP A 173 -11.14 15.90 -9.62
N ASN A 174 -10.52 15.29 -8.59
CA ASN A 174 -11.21 14.43 -7.61
C ASN A 174 -11.44 15.09 -6.24
N LEU A 175 -10.89 16.27 -5.95
CA LEU A 175 -11.17 17.04 -4.71
C LEU A 175 -12.19 18.17 -4.93
N LEU A 176 -12.40 18.61 -6.17
CA LEU A 176 -13.38 19.66 -6.52
C LEU A 176 -14.73 19.12 -7.02
N GLY A 177 -14.99 17.82 -6.83
CA GLY A 177 -16.25 17.15 -7.14
C GLY A 177 -17.05 16.80 -5.90
#